data_AF-A0A9D6J988-F1
#
_entry.id   AF-A0A9D6J988-F1
#
_cell.length_a   1.000
_cell.length_b   1.000
_cell.length_c   1.000
_cell.angle_alpha   90.00
_cell.angle_beta   90.00
_cell.angle_gamma   90.00
#
_symmetry.space_group_name_H-M   'P 1'
#
loop_
_entity.id
_entity.type
_entity.pdbx_description
1 polymer ?
#
loop_
_entity_poly.entity_id
_entity_poly.type
_entity_poly.pdbx_seq_one_letter_code
_entity_poly.pdbx_strand_id
1 'polypeptide(L)'
;MNAGWSIVSLAAMVAVILLASRQLRLSSLFRWLPAPLWCYALPMIATSLGWLPSGHPSYRALINTLLPFALGLLLLGMDLPSVLGIGRRALAATALGTVSIVLGAPLIAVALQRGLPPETWKGIGALAATWTGGSMNLLALRAILQTPEAMFTSLIIVDALRSRWADGCARSPWHFRARRRR
;
A
#
# COMPACT_ATOMS: atom_id res chain seq x y z
N MET A 1 -9.62 -17.79 -22.64
CA MET A 1 -9.39 -18.37 -21.30
C MET A 1 -10.66 -18.21 -20.49
N ASN A 2 -11.13 -19.26 -19.82
CA ASN A 2 -12.39 -19.19 -19.06
C ASN A 2 -12.19 -18.35 -17.79
N ALA A 3 -13.19 -17.56 -17.43
CA ALA A 3 -13.18 -16.68 -16.26
C ALA A 3 -12.72 -17.37 -14.97
N GLY A 4 -13.11 -18.64 -14.78
CA GLY A 4 -12.74 -19.45 -13.62
C GLY A 4 -11.25 -19.77 -13.54
N TRP A 5 -10.60 -20.04 -14.68
CA TRP A 5 -9.17 -20.38 -14.72
C TRP A 5 -8.29 -19.22 -14.23
N SER A 6 -8.60 -17.99 -14.64
CA SER A 6 -7.88 -16.79 -14.22
C SER A 6 -8.03 -16.50 -12.73
N ILE A 7 -9.21 -16.74 -12.14
CA ILE A 7 -9.45 -16.54 -10.71
C ILE A 7 -8.71 -17.60 -9.89
N VAL A 8 -8.79 -18.87 -10.31
CA VAL A 8 -8.13 -19.99 -9.62
C VAL A 8 -6.62 -19.81 -9.63
N SER A 9 -6.03 -19.40 -10.75
CA SER A 9 -4.58 -19.18 -10.84
C SER A 9 -4.12 -17.98 -9.99
N LEU A 10 -4.88 -16.89 -9.94
CA LEU A 10 -4.60 -15.78 -9.02
C LEU A 10 -4.72 -16.19 -7.54
N ALA A 11 -5.78 -16.91 -7.18
CA ALA A 11 -5.99 -17.38 -5.82
C ALA A 11 -4.90 -18.37 -5.37
N ALA A 12 -4.50 -19.30 -6.26
CA ALA A 12 -3.40 -20.22 -6.02
C ALA A 12 -2.08 -19.47 -5.80
N MET A 13 -1.80 -18.46 -6.60
CA MET A 13 -0.58 -17.66 -6.46
C MET A 13 -0.55 -16.90 -5.13
N VAL A 14 -1.65 -16.26 -4.73
CA VAL A 14 -1.77 -15.61 -3.40
C VAL A 14 -1.60 -16.63 -2.28
N ALA A 15 -2.21 -17.80 -2.38
CA ALA A 15 -2.06 -18.87 -1.39
C ALA A 15 -0.59 -19.32 -1.26
N VAL A 16 0.11 -19.52 -2.37
CA VAL A 16 1.54 -19.86 -2.38
C VAL A 16 2.38 -18.77 -1.73
N ILE A 17 2.13 -17.49 -2.02
CA ILE A 17 2.86 -16.37 -1.41
C ILE A 17 2.63 -16.34 0.11
N LEU A 18 1.39 -16.53 0.57
CA LEU A 18 1.07 -16.52 2.00
C LEU A 18 1.65 -17.73 2.74
N LEU A 19 1.62 -18.92 2.12
CA LEU A 19 2.24 -20.13 2.67
C LEU A 19 3.76 -19.96 2.75
N ALA A 20 4.38 -19.44 1.69
CA ALA A 20 5.82 -19.14 1.66
C ALA A 20 6.21 -18.07 2.71
N SER A 21 5.37 -17.04 2.90
CA SER A 21 5.59 -16.00 3.90
C SER A 21 5.55 -16.53 5.34
N ARG A 22 4.85 -17.65 5.59
CA ARG A 22 4.82 -18.29 6.92
C ARG A 22 6.02 -19.20 7.17
N GLN A 23 6.80 -19.54 6.14
CA GLN A 23 7.91 -20.49 6.27
C GLN A 23 9.21 -19.78 6.71
N LEU A 24 9.78 -20.21 7.85
CA LEU A 24 10.97 -19.59 8.45
C LEU A 24 12.18 -19.49 7.51
N ARG A 25 12.32 -20.44 6.57
CA ARG A 25 13.45 -20.49 5.61
C ARG A 25 13.44 -19.33 4.60
N LEU A 26 12.27 -18.81 4.24
CA LEU A 26 12.14 -17.69 3.30
C LEU A 26 11.90 -16.35 4.00
N SER A 27 11.93 -16.34 5.35
CA SER A 27 11.71 -15.13 6.15
C SER A 27 12.68 -14.00 5.83
N SER A 28 13.89 -14.29 5.37
CA SER A 28 14.86 -13.27 4.93
C SER A 28 14.38 -12.51 3.69
N LEU A 29 13.78 -13.20 2.72
CA LEU A 29 13.25 -12.60 1.49
C LEU A 29 12.02 -11.73 1.79
N PHE A 30 11.10 -12.23 2.61
CA PHE A 30 9.89 -11.51 3.03
C PHE A 30 10.16 -10.38 4.05
N ARG A 31 11.33 -10.39 4.70
CA ARG A 31 11.82 -9.25 5.50
C ARG A 31 12.26 -8.06 4.65
N TRP A 32 12.74 -8.33 3.43
CA TRP A 32 13.17 -7.28 2.51
C TRP A 32 12.02 -6.75 1.66
N LEU A 33 11.20 -7.64 1.09
CA LEU A 33 10.01 -7.29 0.32
C LEU A 33 8.75 -7.84 1.02
N PRO A 34 7.84 -6.97 1.48
CA PRO A 34 6.60 -7.39 2.14
C PRO A 34 5.77 -8.30 1.22
N ALA A 35 4.99 -9.21 1.82
CA ALA A 35 4.06 -10.06 1.07
C ALA A 35 3.13 -9.30 0.09
N PRO A 36 2.59 -8.10 0.42
CA PRO A 36 1.84 -7.28 -0.53
C PRO A 36 2.58 -6.97 -1.83
N LEU A 37 3.89 -6.73 -1.78
CA LEU A 37 4.68 -6.39 -2.97
C LEU A 37 4.80 -7.60 -3.90
N TRP A 38 4.97 -8.80 -3.35
CA TRP A 38 4.95 -10.05 -4.11
C TRP A 38 3.58 -10.31 -4.75
N CYS A 39 2.49 -9.97 -4.05
CA CYS A 39 1.14 -10.02 -4.60
C CYS A 39 0.91 -9.04 -5.75
N TYR A 40 1.73 -8.01 -5.93
CA TYR A 40 1.70 -7.14 -7.12
C TYR A 40 2.67 -7.61 -8.22
N ALA A 41 3.89 -8.00 -7.85
CA ALA A 41 4.94 -8.33 -8.80
C ALA A 41 4.66 -9.62 -9.58
N LEU A 42 4.20 -10.68 -8.90
CA LEU A 42 3.98 -11.97 -9.54
C LEU A 42 2.84 -11.97 -10.57
N PRO A 43 1.64 -11.40 -10.30
CA PRO A 43 0.63 -11.24 -11.34
C PRO A 43 1.09 -10.37 -12.49
N MET A 44 1.88 -9.34 -12.22
CA MET A 44 2.43 -8.47 -13.27
C MET A 44 3.35 -9.25 -14.21
N ILE A 45 4.29 -10.04 -13.68
CA ILE A 45 5.18 -10.89 -14.48
C ILE A 45 4.37 -11.93 -15.26
N ALA A 46 3.41 -12.60 -14.62
CA ALA A 46 2.56 -13.58 -15.27
C ALA A 46 1.69 -12.97 -16.38
N THR A 47 1.27 -11.71 -16.25
CA THR A 47 0.57 -10.97 -17.31
C THR A 47 1.52 -10.62 -18.45
N SER A 48 2.74 -10.16 -18.16
CA SER A 48 3.77 -9.86 -19.17
C SER A 48 4.21 -11.08 -19.98
N LEU A 49 4.19 -12.27 -19.36
CA LEU A 49 4.46 -13.56 -20.02
C LEU A 49 3.26 -14.09 -20.83
N GLY A 50 2.13 -13.38 -20.84
CA GLY A 50 0.91 -13.80 -21.54
C GLY A 50 0.13 -14.92 -20.85
N TRP A 51 0.50 -15.30 -19.62
CA TRP A 51 -0.16 -16.36 -18.86
C TRP A 51 -1.49 -15.90 -18.23
N LEU A 52 -1.61 -14.62 -17.89
CA LEU A 52 -2.84 -13.99 -17.38
C LEU A 52 -3.31 -12.89 -18.35
N PRO A 53 -4.63 -12.74 -18.57
CA PRO A 53 -5.17 -11.63 -19.35
C PRO A 53 -5.01 -10.32 -18.55
N SER A 54 -4.65 -9.24 -19.25
CA SER A 54 -4.47 -7.91 -18.64
C SER A 54 -5.79 -7.27 -18.15
N GLY A 55 -6.94 -7.77 -18.59
CA GLY A 55 -8.25 -7.34 -18.10
C GLY A 55 -9.35 -8.33 -18.46
N HIS A 56 -9.98 -8.93 -17.44
CA HIS A 56 -11.16 -9.78 -17.59
C HIS A 56 -12.33 -9.23 -16.74
N PRO A 57 -13.59 -9.27 -17.23
CA PRO A 57 -14.76 -8.76 -16.49
C PRO A 57 -14.92 -9.37 -15.09
N SER A 58 -14.49 -10.63 -14.92
CA SER A 58 -14.54 -11.32 -13.64
C SER A 58 -13.66 -10.69 -12.55
N TYR A 59 -12.61 -9.94 -12.90
CA TYR A 59 -11.78 -9.22 -11.92
C TYR A 59 -12.56 -8.09 -11.26
N ARG A 60 -13.39 -7.36 -12.03
CA ARG A 60 -14.27 -6.32 -11.48
C ARG A 60 -15.36 -6.92 -10.61
N ALA A 61 -15.95 -8.04 -11.04
CA ALA A 61 -16.93 -8.77 -10.24
C ALA A 61 -16.33 -9.22 -8.90
N LEU A 62 -15.08 -9.70 -8.89
CA LEU A 62 -14.40 -10.08 -7.67
C LEU A 62 -14.16 -8.88 -6.73
N ILE A 63 -13.71 -7.75 -7.27
CA ILE A 63 -13.49 -6.53 -6.46
C ILE A 63 -14.82 -6.04 -5.87
N ASN A 64 -15.87 -5.95 -6.68
CA ASN A 64 -17.14 -5.39 -6.25
C ASN A 64 -17.88 -6.27 -5.23
N THR A 65 -17.66 -7.59 -5.28
CA THR A 65 -18.30 -8.52 -4.35
C THR A 65 -17.40 -8.81 -3.15
N LEU A 66 -16.17 -9.29 -3.38
CA LEU A 66 -15.32 -9.83 -2.31
C LEU A 66 -14.72 -8.74 -1.41
N LEU A 67 -14.33 -7.59 -1.99
CA LEU A 67 -13.68 -6.52 -1.24
C LEU A 67 -14.57 -5.92 -0.13
N PRO A 68 -15.85 -5.57 -0.36
CA PRO A 68 -16.70 -5.06 0.71
C PRO A 68 -16.96 -6.11 1.79
N PHE A 69 -17.11 -7.41 1.46
CA PHE A 69 -17.24 -8.45 2.48
C PHE A 69 -15.97 -8.61 3.32
N ALA A 70 -14.79 -8.59 2.69
CA ALA A 70 -13.51 -8.66 3.40
C ALA A 70 -13.32 -7.46 4.33
N LEU A 71 -13.68 -6.25 3.88
CA LEU A 71 -13.65 -5.05 4.70
C LEU A 71 -14.65 -5.14 5.86
N GLY A 72 -15.86 -5.63 5.62
CA GLY A 72 -16.86 -5.87 6.66
C GLY A 72 -16.38 -6.86 7.72
N LEU A 73 -15.78 -7.98 7.31
CA LEU A 73 -15.18 -8.97 8.22
C LEU A 73 -14.03 -8.36 9.04
N LEU A 74 -13.19 -7.54 8.41
CA LEU A 74 -12.11 -6.82 9.09
C LEU A 74 -12.67 -5.86 10.15
N LEU A 75 -13.74 -5.14 9.84
CA LEU A 75 -14.41 -4.22 10.76
C LEU A 75 -15.11 -4.97 11.91
N LEU A 76 -15.70 -6.13 11.65
CA LEU A 76 -16.31 -7.00 12.67
C LEU A 76 -15.30 -7.54 13.69
N GLY A 77 -14.05 -7.78 13.27
CA GLY A 77 -12.96 -8.20 14.15
C GLY A 77 -12.32 -7.06 14.95
N MET A 78 -12.74 -5.82 14.74
CA MET A 78 -12.17 -4.65 15.39
C MET A 78 -12.87 -4.33 16.71
N ASP A 79 -12.10 -4.02 17.75
CA ASP A 79 -12.62 -3.55 19.03
C ASP A 79 -12.96 -2.05 18.97
N LEU A 80 -14.22 -1.73 18.63
CA LEU A 80 -14.71 -0.35 18.46
C LEU A 80 -14.49 0.54 19.71
N PRO A 81 -14.82 0.10 20.95
CA PRO A 81 -14.57 0.88 22.15
C PRO A 81 -13.11 1.34 22.32
N SER A 82 -12.15 0.44 22.07
CA SER A 82 -10.73 0.75 22.16
C SER A 82 -10.30 1.78 21.12
N VAL A 83 -10.81 1.68 19.89
CA VAL A 83 -10.54 2.65 18.81
C VAL A 83 -11.10 4.03 19.14
N LEU A 84 -12.35 4.09 19.63
CA LEU A 84 -13.00 5.34 20.01
C LEU A 84 -12.30 6.03 21.19
N GLY A 85 -11.79 5.24 22.16
CA GLY A 85 -11.05 5.77 23.31
C GLY A 85 -9.75 6.50 22.95
N ILE A 86 -9.12 6.15 21.83
CA ILE A 86 -7.92 6.83 21.30
C ILE A 86 -8.31 8.06 20.45
N GLY A 87 -9.57 8.13 20.02
CA GLY A 87 -10.09 8.98 18.93
C GLY A 87 -9.50 10.39 18.87
N ARG A 88 -9.62 11.20 19.92
CA ARG A 88 -9.15 12.61 19.89
C ARG A 88 -7.65 12.74 19.70
N ARG A 89 -6.85 11.84 20.28
CA ARG A 89 -5.38 11.86 20.13
C ARG A 89 -4.95 11.36 18.76
N ALA A 90 -5.60 10.31 18.25
CA ALA A 90 -5.36 9.82 16.89
C ALA A 90 -5.73 10.88 15.85
N LEU A 91 -6.92 11.50 15.95
CA LEU A 91 -7.36 12.54 15.04
C LEU A 91 -6.43 13.76 15.07
N ALA A 92 -5.99 14.20 16.25
CA ALA A 92 -5.03 15.31 16.34
C ALA A 92 -3.68 14.96 15.68
N ALA A 93 -3.16 13.75 15.91
CA ALA A 93 -1.91 13.29 15.28
C ALA A 93 -2.05 13.17 13.75
N THR A 94 -3.16 12.63 13.26
CA THR A 94 -3.47 12.54 11.82
C THR A 94 -3.65 13.91 11.21
N ALA A 95 -4.32 14.85 11.88
CA ALA A 95 -4.49 16.22 11.39
C ALA A 95 -3.14 16.94 11.26
N LEU A 96 -2.29 16.87 12.29
CA LEU A 96 -0.94 17.42 12.25
C LEU A 96 -0.09 16.80 11.12
N GLY A 97 -0.14 15.47 10.97
CA GLY A 97 0.52 14.79 9.86
C GLY A 97 -0.04 15.16 8.48
N THR A 98 -1.34 15.41 8.39
CA THR A 98 -1.97 15.85 7.13
C THR A 98 -1.52 17.26 6.77
N VAL A 99 -1.52 18.19 7.72
CA VAL A 99 -1.05 19.56 7.52
C VAL A 99 0.43 19.57 7.08
N SER A 100 1.27 18.73 7.67
CA SER A 100 2.68 18.66 7.27
C SER A 100 2.86 18.16 5.83
N ILE A 101 2.07 17.18 5.38
CA ILE A 101 2.13 16.68 4.00
C ILE A 101 1.58 17.72 3.01
N VAL A 102 0.45 18.36 3.33
CA VAL A 102 -0.19 19.39 2.47
C VAL A 102 0.74 20.58 2.25
N LEU A 103 1.55 20.95 3.25
CA LEU A 103 2.54 22.02 3.11
C LEU A 103 3.85 21.53 2.48
N GLY A 104 4.34 20.36 2.89
CA GLY A 104 5.65 19.83 2.49
C GLY A 104 5.70 19.32 1.05
N ALA A 105 4.68 18.62 0.57
CA ALA A 105 4.66 18.05 -0.77
C ALA A 105 4.75 19.11 -1.89
N PRO A 106 3.96 20.21 -1.88
CA PRO A 106 4.11 21.27 -2.88
C PRO A 106 5.42 22.03 -2.74
N LEU A 107 5.90 22.28 -1.51
CA LEU A 107 7.17 22.97 -1.28
C LEU A 107 8.34 22.21 -1.94
N ILE A 108 8.39 20.90 -1.75
CA ILE A 108 9.39 20.02 -2.36
C ILE A 108 9.22 19.96 -3.88
N ALA A 109 7.97 19.87 -4.39
CA ALA A 109 7.70 19.85 -5.81
C ALA A 109 8.23 21.10 -6.53
N VAL A 110 8.05 22.29 -5.93
CA VAL A 110 8.57 23.55 -6.46
C VAL A 110 10.09 23.62 -6.33
N ALA A 111 10.65 23.21 -5.19
CA ALA A 111 12.09 23.25 -4.95
C ALA A 111 12.90 22.39 -5.95
N LEU A 112 12.36 21.23 -6.35
CA LEU A 112 13.02 20.29 -7.27
C LEU A 112 12.56 20.43 -8.73
N GLN A 113 11.67 21.37 -9.04
CA GLN A 113 11.05 21.52 -10.36
C GLN A 113 12.08 21.70 -11.50
N ARG A 114 13.24 22.31 -11.21
CA ARG A 114 14.30 22.58 -12.20
C ARG A 114 15.02 21.33 -12.73
N GLY A 115 14.91 20.20 -12.05
CA GLY A 115 15.58 18.94 -12.42
C GLY A 115 14.63 17.79 -12.73
N LEU A 116 13.32 18.03 -12.71
CA LEU A 116 12.30 16.98 -12.83
C LEU A 116 11.42 17.19 -14.07
N PRO A 117 10.92 16.10 -14.68
CA PRO A 117 9.90 16.18 -15.73
C PRO A 117 8.67 16.99 -15.29
N PRO A 118 7.98 17.68 -16.22
CA PRO A 118 6.83 18.52 -15.90
C PRO A 118 5.66 17.74 -15.29
N GLU A 119 5.61 16.42 -15.44
CA GLU A 119 4.55 15.54 -14.91
C GLU A 119 4.82 15.03 -13.48
N THR A 120 5.98 15.34 -12.88
CA THR A 120 6.37 14.77 -11.59
C THR A 120 5.46 15.19 -10.44
N TRP A 121 4.81 16.35 -10.52
CA TRP A 121 3.83 16.78 -9.51
C TRP A 121 2.66 15.80 -9.38
N LYS A 122 2.27 15.08 -10.44
CA LYS A 122 1.24 14.03 -10.38
C LYS A 122 1.69 12.84 -9.54
N GLY A 123 2.97 12.47 -9.66
CA GLY A 123 3.58 11.41 -8.84
C GLY A 123 3.70 11.82 -7.38
N ILE A 124 4.13 13.06 -7.11
CA ILE A 124 4.22 13.62 -5.76
C ILE A 124 2.84 13.71 -5.11
N GLY A 125 1.82 14.17 -5.86
CA GLY A 125 0.44 14.22 -5.38
C GLY A 125 -0.13 12.83 -5.06
N ALA A 126 0.12 11.85 -5.93
CA ALA A 126 -0.27 10.46 -5.68
C ALA A 126 0.45 9.87 -4.44
N LEU A 127 1.75 10.12 -4.25
CA LEU A 127 2.48 9.71 -3.05
C LEU A 127 1.99 10.40 -1.77
N ALA A 128 1.66 11.69 -1.84
CA ALA A 128 1.08 12.39 -0.69
C ALA A 128 -0.23 11.74 -0.24
N ALA A 129 -1.02 11.18 -1.17
CA ALA A 129 -2.27 10.50 -0.87
C ALA A 129 -2.09 9.19 -0.07
N THR A 130 -1.03 8.40 -0.33
CA THR A 130 -0.75 7.22 0.52
C THR A 130 -0.36 7.61 1.95
N TRP A 131 0.29 8.76 2.14
CA TRP A 131 0.71 9.17 3.48
C TRP A 131 -0.41 9.83 4.31
N THR A 132 -1.42 10.40 3.67
CA THR A 132 -2.59 10.96 4.36
C THR A 132 -3.69 9.93 4.61
N GLY A 133 -3.87 8.93 3.74
CA GLY A 133 -4.91 7.92 3.93
C GLY A 133 -4.68 6.57 3.24
N GLY A 134 -3.43 6.21 2.99
CA GLY A 134 -3.02 4.86 2.62
C GLY A 134 -3.18 4.49 1.14
N SER A 135 -2.95 3.22 0.82
CA SER A 135 -2.84 2.74 -0.55
C SER A 135 -4.13 2.90 -1.37
N MET A 136 -5.31 2.93 -0.73
CA MET A 136 -6.58 3.20 -1.40
C MET A 136 -6.66 4.65 -1.90
N ASN A 137 -6.20 5.61 -1.09
CA ASN A 137 -6.15 7.02 -1.48
C ASN A 137 -5.12 7.26 -2.60
N LEU A 138 -4.00 6.54 -2.59
CA LEU A 138 -3.04 6.53 -3.69
C LEU A 138 -3.67 6.05 -5.00
N LEU A 139 -4.43 4.95 -4.98
CA LEU A 139 -5.12 4.45 -6.16
C LEU A 139 -6.18 5.43 -6.68
N ALA A 140 -6.92 6.06 -5.77
CA ALA A 140 -7.90 7.09 -6.13
C ALA A 140 -7.24 8.31 -6.78
N LEU A 141 -6.18 8.87 -6.19
CA LEU A 141 -5.49 10.01 -6.78
C LEU A 141 -4.74 9.65 -8.06
N ARG A 142 -4.21 8.43 -8.20
CA ARG A 142 -3.67 7.95 -9.48
C ARG A 142 -4.74 8.02 -10.57
N ALA A 143 -5.96 7.60 -10.28
CA ALA A 143 -7.06 7.62 -11.26
C ALA A 143 -7.47 9.04 -11.65
N ILE A 144 -7.52 9.96 -10.67
CA ILE A 144 -7.89 11.37 -10.89
C ILE A 144 -6.79 12.12 -11.64
N LEU A 145 -5.53 11.97 -11.22
CA LEU A 145 -4.38 12.67 -11.81
C LEU A 145 -3.88 12.02 -13.11
N GLN A 146 -4.41 10.84 -13.45
CA GLN A 146 -4.01 10.04 -14.61
C GLN A 146 -2.49 9.83 -14.66
N THR A 147 -1.90 9.46 -13.52
CA THR A 147 -0.45 9.27 -13.41
C THR A 147 0.00 8.11 -14.31
N PRO A 148 1.06 8.28 -15.13
CA PRO A 148 1.56 7.22 -16.01
C PRO A 148 1.89 5.92 -15.27
N GLU A 149 1.62 4.77 -15.90
CA GLU A 149 1.85 3.46 -15.29
C GLU A 149 3.30 3.21 -14.89
N ALA A 150 4.25 3.62 -15.74
CA ALA A 150 5.66 3.51 -15.45
C ALA A 150 6.05 4.26 -14.17
N MET A 151 5.44 5.42 -13.93
CA MET A 151 5.68 6.20 -12.72
C MET A 151 5.08 5.51 -11.49
N PHE A 152 3.88 4.94 -11.61
CA PHE A 152 3.19 4.31 -10.49
C PHE A 152 3.95 3.14 -9.86
N THR A 153 4.60 2.30 -10.67
CA THR A 153 5.43 1.20 -10.14
C THR A 153 6.55 1.74 -9.27
N SER A 154 7.19 2.84 -9.68
CA SER A 154 8.19 3.53 -8.86
C SER A 154 7.59 4.09 -7.56
N LEU A 155 6.36 4.63 -7.58
CA LEU A 155 5.69 5.13 -6.37
C LEU A 155 5.42 4.02 -5.35
N ILE A 156 4.99 2.83 -5.80
CA ILE A 156 4.76 1.68 -4.90
C ILE A 156 6.07 1.28 -4.22
N ILE A 157 7.18 1.23 -4.97
CA ILE A 157 8.49 0.87 -4.41
C ILE A 157 8.93 1.91 -3.37
N VAL A 158 8.76 3.19 -3.65
CA VAL A 158 9.06 4.28 -2.71
C VAL A 158 8.22 4.16 -1.44
N ASP A 159 6.92 3.86 -1.57
CA ASP A 159 6.04 3.70 -0.41
C ASP A 159 6.41 2.48 0.46
N ALA A 160 6.78 1.35 -0.18
CA ALA A 160 7.28 0.17 0.51
C ALA A 160 8.61 0.41 1.22
N LEU A 161 9.50 1.22 0.63
CA LEU A 161 10.76 1.61 1.27
C LEU A 161 10.51 2.51 2.48
N ARG A 162 9.59 3.48 2.38
CA ARG A 162 9.19 4.32 3.50
C ARG A 162 8.61 3.49 4.64
N SER A 163 7.73 2.54 4.35
CA SER A 163 7.16 1.69 5.41
C SER A 163 8.24 0.89 6.14
N ARG A 164 9.25 0.39 5.41
CA ARG A 164 10.43 -0.27 5.99
C ARG A 164 11.23 0.68 6.89
N TRP A 165 11.43 1.92 6.47
CA TRP A 165 12.14 2.93 7.28
C TRP A 165 11.36 3.26 8.56
N ALA A 166 10.05 3.47 8.46
CA ALA A 166 9.17 3.70 9.59
C ALA A 166 9.20 2.52 10.60
N ASP A 167 9.18 1.28 10.11
CA ASP A 167 9.36 0.07 10.93
C ASP A 167 10.72 0.04 11.64
N GLY A 168 11.77 0.51 10.97
CA GLY A 168 13.10 0.65 11.56
C GLY A 168 13.12 1.67 12.69
N CYS A 169 12.51 2.85 12.47
CA CYS A 169 12.36 3.88 13.50
C CYS A 169 11.55 3.38 14.70
N ALA A 170 10.46 2.63 14.46
CA ALA A 170 9.61 2.08 15.51
C ALA A 170 10.34 1.02 16.37
N ARG A 171 11.26 0.25 15.77
CA ARG A 171 12.10 -0.72 16.48
C ARG A 171 13.29 -0.11 17.20
N SER A 172 13.50 1.21 17.09
CA SER A 172 14.63 1.87 17.73
C SER A 172 14.56 1.77 19.27
N PRO A 173 15.71 1.72 19.96
CA PRO A 173 15.76 1.51 21.42
C PRO A 173 15.00 2.58 22.24
N TRP A 174 14.75 3.73 21.65
CA TRP A 174 14.09 4.89 22.29
C TRP A 174 12.63 4.62 22.64
N HIS A 175 11.92 3.81 21.84
CA HIS A 175 10.52 3.49 22.10
C HIS A 175 10.32 2.46 23.24
N PHE A 176 11.31 1.60 23.50
CA PHE A 176 11.24 0.60 24.57
C PHE A 176 11.51 1.17 25.97
N ARG A 177 12.25 2.28 26.09
CA ARG A 177 12.54 2.89 27.41
C ARG A 177 11.31 3.53 28.06
N ALA A 178 10.32 3.97 27.29
CA ALA A 178 9.12 4.61 27.82
C ALA A 178 8.14 3.63 28.50
N ARG A 179 8.17 2.34 28.16
CA ARG A 179 7.30 1.31 28.75
C ARG A 179 7.85 0.64 30.02
N ARG A 180 9.13 0.82 30.35
CA ARG A 180 9.73 0.27 31.58
C ARG A 180 9.56 1.14 32.84
N ARG A 181 8.89 2.30 32.72
CA ARG A 181 8.65 3.23 33.84
C ARG A 181 7.17 3.30 34.28
N ARG A 182 6.35 2.33 33.89
CA ARG A 182 4.99 2.15 34.39
C ARG A 182 4.77 0.71 34.79
#